data_AF-A0A9W6NNP5-F1
#
_entry.id   AF-A0A9W6NNP5-F1
#
_cell.length_a   1.000
_cell.length_b   1.000
_cell.length_c   1.000
_cell.angle_alpha   90.00
_cell.angle_beta   90.00
_cell.angle_gamma   90.00
#
_symmetry.space_group_name_H-M   'P 1'
#
loop_
_entity.id
_entity.type
_entity.pdbx_description
1 polymer ?
#
loop_
_entity_poly.entity_id
_entity_poly.type
_entity_poly.pdbx_seq_one_letter_code
_entity_poly.pdbx_strand_id
1 'polypeptide(L)'
;MRTKFRSRWLAAAAGVLAAAGVVLATQAAFADTLFSATFEDGSTSGWSKSGGTWSVVTDGSRVLQQSNAGSENAREFAGDSSWTDYTVQASVKPLSLGSGGFAALLARSTSSTTFYRLALLPGNSVQLQAVSSGSVTVLATRSQTVSTGSWYTLAITAGGASISASVNGTTVGTVSSGAIAKGRIGLQTAYSSASFDNVTVTTGGTTNPSPSPTTGSPGTSPSPSRSASTSPSPSTSQPPSSALYVAPTGSASNPGTQASPTTLASAITRVTAGGTIYLRGGTYSNSSTITIAAGNNGTPGAQKNIVAYPGETPVLNFAAQSEDPANRGLAVNGNYWHITGIVVERAGDNGIFVGGSNNTIERVVTRYNRDSGLQISRIAADTPKANWPAGNLIISSESHDNADSDGEDADGFAAKLTIGTGNVFRYDVSHNNIDDGWDLFTKTDTGAIGPVTIQDSLSYGNGTLSNGTVNANGDRNGYKLGGDDIAVSHVVQRSIAYKNGHHGFTYNSNPGSMTISNNLSIDNAERNYSFDAGTSTFRNNTSCRFAGGGSNDKTVGNTDSSNQWWAGTNGSRCTTYSGALAWSYAADGHLVVTLGGRTVSL
;
A
#
# COMPACT_ATOMS: atom_id res chain seq x y z
N MET A 1 33.42 -33.77 67.78
CA MET A 1 32.03 -33.74 68.31
C MET A 1 31.81 -32.37 68.91
N ARG A 2 30.65 -31.73 68.69
CA ARG A 2 30.20 -30.56 69.47
C ARG A 2 30.95 -29.25 69.12
N THR A 3 30.24 -28.19 68.75
CA THR A 3 29.61 -27.13 69.56
C THR A 3 30.44 -25.85 69.59
N LYS A 4 29.74 -24.73 69.33
CA LYS A 4 29.85 -23.39 69.95
C LYS A 4 31.08 -23.13 70.83
N PHE A 5 31.75 -22.00 70.61
CA PHE A 5 32.11 -21.11 71.72
C PHE A 5 32.07 -19.62 71.31
N ARG A 6 31.62 -18.82 72.28
CA ARG A 6 31.34 -17.38 72.24
C ARG A 6 32.60 -16.54 72.50
N SER A 7 32.67 -15.33 71.93
CA SER A 7 33.32 -14.15 72.53
C SER A 7 32.47 -12.92 72.18
N ARG A 8 31.86 -12.19 73.12
CA ARG A 8 32.35 -11.34 74.21
C ARG A 8 32.69 -9.89 73.77
N TRP A 9 31.70 -9.02 74.04
CA TRP A 9 31.74 -7.71 74.75
C TRP A 9 32.17 -6.38 74.08
N LEU A 10 31.41 -5.37 74.55
CA LEU A 10 31.62 -3.91 74.68
C LEU A 10 31.32 -3.02 73.47
N ALA A 11 30.73 -1.84 73.60
CA ALA A 11 29.94 -1.16 74.63
C ALA A 11 29.51 0.21 74.08
N ALA A 12 28.50 0.80 74.74
CA ALA A 12 28.10 2.22 74.75
C ALA A 12 27.36 2.78 73.53
N ALA A 13 26.44 3.75 73.66
CA ALA A 13 25.43 4.18 74.63
C ALA A 13 24.88 5.52 74.11
N ALA A 14 23.64 5.86 74.50
CA ALA A 14 22.92 7.12 74.26
C ALA A 14 22.44 7.34 72.81
N GLY A 15 21.20 7.69 72.52
CA GLY A 15 20.07 8.12 73.35
C GLY A 15 19.27 9.15 72.56
N VAL A 16 17.94 9.07 72.67
CA VAL A 16 16.95 10.15 72.50
C VAL A 16 16.17 10.23 71.17
N LEU A 17 14.83 10.31 71.35
CA LEU A 17 13.74 10.82 70.50
C LEU A 17 13.29 9.96 69.29
N ALA A 18 12.32 9.09 69.55
CA ALA A 18 11.42 8.54 68.53
C ALA A 18 10.42 9.61 68.07
N ALA A 19 10.76 10.36 67.04
CA ALA A 19 9.79 11.04 66.18
C ALA A 19 9.47 10.08 65.02
N ALA A 20 8.22 9.65 64.90
CA ALA A 20 7.73 8.87 63.78
C ALA A 20 7.69 9.77 62.52
N GLY A 21 8.85 9.96 61.90
CA GLY A 21 8.96 10.51 60.55
C GLY A 21 8.58 9.41 59.56
N VAL A 22 7.46 9.59 58.88
CA VAL A 22 7.18 8.87 57.64
C VAL A 22 8.31 9.24 56.66
N VAL A 23 9.32 8.37 56.55
CA VAL A 23 10.27 8.42 55.44
C VAL A 23 9.47 8.03 54.21
N LEU A 24 8.94 9.03 53.51
CA LEU A 24 8.66 8.89 52.09
C LEU A 24 10.02 8.65 51.43
N ALA A 25 10.40 7.38 51.33
CA ALA A 25 11.41 6.96 50.40
C ALA A 25 10.90 7.40 49.03
N THR A 26 11.44 8.50 48.51
CA THR A 26 11.33 8.81 47.09
C THR A 26 12.07 7.68 46.39
N GLN A 27 11.36 6.61 46.04
CA GLN A 27 11.85 5.67 45.07
C GLN A 27 12.15 6.51 43.83
N ALA A 28 13.41 6.58 43.44
CA ALA A 28 13.75 6.98 42.09
C ALA A 28 12.95 6.03 41.19
N ALA A 29 11.97 6.56 40.47
CA ALA A 29 11.27 5.80 39.45
C ALA A 29 12.32 5.46 38.39
N PHE A 30 12.82 4.24 38.40
CA PHE A 30 13.64 3.73 37.31
C PHE A 30 12.73 3.68 36.09
N ALA A 31 13.12 4.33 35.00
CA ALA A 31 12.43 4.18 33.74
C ALA A 31 12.62 2.73 33.27
N ASP A 32 11.53 1.98 33.17
CA ASP A 32 11.56 0.61 32.68
C ASP A 32 12.11 0.57 31.25
N THR A 33 13.05 -0.34 31.00
CA THR A 33 13.55 -0.59 29.64
C THR A 33 12.50 -1.40 28.87
N LEU A 34 11.88 -0.77 27.87
CA LEU A 34 10.89 -1.38 27.00
C LEU A 34 11.53 -2.27 25.93
N PHE A 35 12.73 -1.90 25.48
CA PHE A 35 13.47 -2.61 24.44
C PHE A 35 14.94 -2.25 24.47
N SER A 36 15.81 -3.20 24.13
CA SER A 36 17.23 -2.94 23.91
C SER A 36 17.79 -3.85 22.82
N ALA A 37 18.80 -3.35 22.12
CA ALA A 37 19.60 -4.14 21.18
C ALA A 37 21.05 -3.64 21.17
N THR A 38 21.98 -4.54 21.50
CA THR A 38 23.43 -4.32 21.40
C THR A 38 24.04 -5.11 20.23
N PHE A 39 23.25 -5.91 19.52
CA PHE A 39 23.65 -6.76 18.39
C PHE A 39 24.80 -7.77 18.67
N GLU A 40 25.20 -7.92 19.93
CA GLU A 40 26.25 -8.84 20.38
C GLU A 40 25.87 -10.32 20.20
N ASP A 41 24.59 -10.63 20.06
CA ASP A 41 24.09 -11.96 19.72
C ASP A 41 24.23 -12.30 18.23
N GLY A 42 24.72 -11.35 17.40
CA GLY A 42 24.86 -11.51 15.96
C GLY A 42 23.52 -11.50 15.21
N SER A 43 22.44 -11.08 15.86
CA SER A 43 21.08 -11.22 15.35
C SER A 43 20.41 -9.87 15.12
N THR A 44 19.54 -9.82 14.12
CA THR A 44 18.55 -8.75 13.93
C THR A 44 17.14 -9.21 14.32
N SER A 45 17.02 -10.27 15.11
CA SER A 45 15.72 -10.76 15.59
C SER A 45 14.97 -9.64 16.31
N GLY A 46 13.68 -9.49 15.99
CA GLY A 46 12.84 -8.38 16.49
C GLY A 46 12.96 -7.07 15.71
N TRP A 47 13.84 -7.01 14.71
CA TRP A 47 13.92 -5.91 13.74
C TRP A 47 13.26 -6.30 12.42
N SER A 48 12.70 -5.30 11.73
CA SER A 48 12.07 -5.42 10.42
C SER A 48 12.63 -4.38 9.45
N LYS A 49 13.15 -4.87 8.33
CA LYS A 49 13.88 -4.09 7.32
C LYS A 49 12.93 -3.46 6.30
N SER A 50 13.31 -2.30 5.76
CA SER A 50 12.74 -1.69 4.55
C SER A 50 13.85 -1.03 3.73
N GLY A 51 14.24 -1.65 2.62
CA GLY A 51 15.35 -1.19 1.77
C GLY A 51 16.75 -1.40 2.40
N GLY A 52 17.80 -1.12 1.63
CA GLY A 52 19.19 -1.21 2.08
C GLY A 52 19.77 -2.61 2.22
N THR A 53 21.07 -2.65 2.51
CA THR A 53 21.80 -3.88 2.84
C THR A 53 22.17 -3.79 4.31
N TRP A 54 21.51 -4.60 5.15
CA TRP A 54 21.66 -4.59 6.60
C TRP A 54 22.27 -5.91 7.05
N SER A 55 23.29 -5.83 7.92
CA SER A 55 23.96 -7.00 8.48
C SER A 55 24.64 -6.64 9.79
N VAL A 56 24.67 -7.59 10.73
CA VAL A 56 25.52 -7.45 11.91
C VAL A 56 26.97 -7.72 11.51
N VAL A 57 27.87 -6.77 11.78
CA VAL A 57 29.29 -6.83 11.43
C VAL A 57 30.17 -6.54 12.65
N THR A 58 31.45 -6.88 12.58
CA THR A 58 32.42 -6.58 13.65
C THR A 58 33.14 -5.25 13.38
N ASP A 59 33.12 -4.36 14.37
CA ASP A 59 33.68 -3.01 14.33
C ASP A 59 34.16 -2.62 15.75
N GLY A 60 35.12 -3.40 16.26
CA GLY A 60 35.44 -3.45 17.69
C GLY A 60 34.46 -4.35 18.44
N SER A 61 33.18 -3.95 18.50
CA SER A 61 32.03 -4.75 18.98
C SER A 61 31.17 -5.22 17.79
N ARG A 62 30.10 -5.99 18.02
CA ARG A 62 29.14 -6.30 16.95
C ARG A 62 28.16 -5.15 16.81
N VAL A 63 27.97 -4.67 15.58
CA VAL A 63 27.11 -3.53 15.28
C VAL A 63 26.20 -3.85 14.11
N LEU A 64 25.00 -3.28 14.08
CA LEU A 64 24.13 -3.36 12.92
C LEU A 64 24.58 -2.33 11.88
N GLN A 65 25.04 -2.79 10.73
CA GLN A 65 25.49 -1.92 9.66
C GLN A 65 24.51 -1.91 8.50
N GLN A 66 24.18 -0.70 8.03
CA GLN A 66 23.67 -0.47 6.68
C GLN A 66 24.87 -0.15 5.78
N SER A 67 25.15 -0.99 4.77
CA SER A 67 26.34 -0.86 3.92
C SER A 67 26.09 -0.26 2.54
N ASN A 68 24.85 -0.24 2.05
CA ASN A 68 24.51 0.26 0.72
C ASN A 68 24.29 1.77 0.71
N ALA A 69 25.35 2.53 0.44
CA ALA A 69 25.32 3.99 0.34
C ALA A 69 24.52 4.53 -0.87
N GLY A 70 24.13 3.70 -1.83
CA GLY A 70 23.25 4.09 -2.96
C GLY A 70 21.76 4.00 -2.64
N SER A 71 21.38 3.49 -1.46
CA SER A 71 19.97 3.33 -1.09
C SER A 71 19.30 4.68 -0.83
N GLU A 72 18.21 4.97 -1.54
CA GLU A 72 17.46 6.22 -1.37
C GLU A 72 16.84 6.33 0.03
N ASN A 73 16.38 5.21 0.60
CA ASN A 73 15.83 5.13 1.94
C ASN A 73 15.94 3.71 2.50
N ALA A 74 16.98 3.43 3.27
CA ALA A 74 17.16 2.18 4.00
C ALA A 74 16.73 2.33 5.45
N ARG A 75 15.92 1.40 5.98
CA ARG A 75 15.40 1.46 7.35
C ARG A 75 15.38 0.10 8.02
N GLU A 76 15.50 0.12 9.34
CA GLU A 76 15.25 -1.01 10.25
C GLU A 76 14.32 -0.54 11.36
N PHE A 77 13.29 -1.31 11.69
CA PHE A 77 12.30 -0.96 12.71
C PHE A 77 12.16 -2.05 13.77
N ALA A 78 12.03 -1.66 15.03
CA ALA A 78 11.80 -2.57 16.15
C ALA A 78 10.88 -1.96 17.21
N GLY A 79 10.40 -2.80 18.11
CA GLY A 79 9.48 -2.40 19.18
C GLY A 79 8.01 -2.33 18.75
N ASP A 80 7.18 -1.75 19.61
CA ASP A 80 5.73 -1.83 19.50
C ASP A 80 5.12 -0.54 18.90
N SER A 81 4.19 -0.71 17.97
CA SER A 81 3.45 0.40 17.34
C SER A 81 2.49 1.14 18.28
N SER A 82 2.18 0.56 19.44
CA SER A 82 1.31 1.12 20.47
C SER A 82 2.02 2.10 21.40
N TRP A 83 3.35 2.13 21.43
CA TRP A 83 4.10 3.00 22.35
C TRP A 83 3.85 4.47 22.08
N THR A 84 3.39 5.17 23.11
CA THR A 84 3.14 6.62 23.10
C THR A 84 4.33 7.36 23.69
N ASP A 85 4.66 7.08 24.95
CA ASP A 85 5.59 7.90 25.74
C ASP A 85 6.84 7.12 26.11
N TYR A 86 7.95 7.47 25.45
CA TYR A 86 9.23 6.80 25.63
C TYR A 86 10.39 7.67 25.19
N THR A 87 11.59 7.31 25.64
CA THR A 87 12.85 7.79 25.05
C THR A 87 13.50 6.65 24.30
N VAL A 88 13.85 6.89 23.03
CA VAL A 88 14.74 6.01 22.27
C VAL A 88 16.12 6.66 22.16
N GLN A 89 17.16 5.86 22.38
CA GLN A 89 18.56 6.26 22.21
C GLN A 89 19.29 5.21 21.36
N ALA A 90 20.25 5.63 20.55
CA ALA A 90 21.18 4.75 19.86
C ALA A 90 22.53 5.43 19.64
N SER A 91 23.59 4.62 19.58
CA SER A 91 24.87 5.02 19.02
C SER A 91 24.82 4.88 17.50
N VAL A 92 25.17 5.94 16.78
CA VAL A 92 25.14 6.02 15.31
C VAL A 92 26.49 6.49 14.80
N LYS A 93 27.09 5.72 13.88
CA LYS A 93 28.35 6.06 13.21
C LYS A 93 28.13 6.14 11.71
N PRO A 94 28.00 7.35 11.13
CA PRO A 94 28.00 7.52 9.68
C PRO A 94 29.31 6.98 9.09
N LEU A 95 29.24 6.12 8.08
CA LEU A 95 30.39 5.59 7.36
C LEU A 95 30.60 6.33 6.04
N SER A 96 29.50 6.76 5.42
CA SER A 96 29.48 7.69 4.29
C SER A 96 28.26 8.62 4.41
N LEU A 97 28.39 9.84 3.92
CA LEU A 97 27.30 10.81 3.81
C LEU A 97 27.33 11.40 2.39
N GLY A 98 26.54 10.83 1.49
CA GLY A 98 26.41 11.32 0.12
C GLY A 98 25.68 12.66 0.03
N SER A 99 25.65 13.25 -1.17
CA SER A 99 24.86 14.47 -1.43
C SER A 99 23.38 14.20 -1.16
N GLY A 100 22.75 15.02 -0.32
CA GLY A 100 21.36 14.82 0.13
C GLY A 100 21.18 13.62 1.09
N GLY A 101 22.26 12.98 1.53
CA GLY A 101 22.23 11.80 2.39
C GLY A 101 22.19 12.10 3.89
N PHE A 102 21.87 11.10 4.70
CA PHE A 102 21.91 11.16 6.16
C PHE A 102 21.97 9.78 6.82
N ALA A 103 22.32 9.75 8.10
CA ALA A 103 22.12 8.64 9.02
C ALA A 103 21.28 9.09 10.22
N ALA A 104 20.30 8.31 10.67
CA ALA A 104 19.27 8.81 11.57
C ALA A 104 18.66 7.77 12.53
N LEU A 105 18.13 8.29 13.64
CA LEU A 105 17.29 7.59 14.61
C LEU A 105 15.82 7.99 14.45
N LEU A 106 14.90 7.03 14.58
CA LEU A 106 13.46 7.23 14.42
C LEU A 106 12.70 6.96 15.72
N ALA A 107 11.66 7.77 15.96
CA ALA A 107 10.70 7.59 17.04
C ALA A 107 9.27 7.76 16.52
N ARG A 108 8.33 7.14 17.22
CA ARG A 108 6.90 7.05 16.91
C ARG A 108 6.66 6.70 15.44
N SER A 109 7.40 5.73 14.91
CA SER A 109 7.17 5.23 13.56
C SER A 109 5.85 4.47 13.50
N THR A 110 4.91 4.97 12.72
CA THR A 110 3.66 4.29 12.39
C THR A 110 3.74 3.56 11.05
N SER A 111 4.66 3.98 10.18
CA SER A 111 4.96 3.34 8.90
C SER A 111 6.41 3.64 8.47
N SER A 112 6.79 3.14 7.29
CA SER A 112 8.08 3.48 6.65
C SER A 112 8.16 4.92 6.13
N THR A 113 7.09 5.70 6.23
CA THR A 113 7.02 7.08 5.73
C THR A 113 6.44 8.07 6.74
N THR A 114 6.09 7.63 7.95
CA THR A 114 5.53 8.47 9.00
C THR A 114 6.21 8.18 10.34
N PHE A 115 7.03 9.13 10.81
CA PHE A 115 7.82 9.05 12.04
C PHE A 115 8.44 10.42 12.39
N TYR A 116 8.90 10.58 13.63
CA TYR A 116 9.92 11.59 13.93
C TYR A 116 11.30 11.03 13.64
N ARG A 117 12.17 11.87 13.07
CA ARG A 117 13.53 11.50 12.68
C ARG A 117 14.53 12.50 13.25
N LEU A 118 15.60 12.00 13.85
CA LEU A 118 16.78 12.77 14.21
C LEU A 118 17.91 12.38 13.27
N ALA A 119 18.26 13.27 12.33
CA ALA A 119 19.19 12.99 11.24
C ALA A 119 20.54 13.71 11.42
N LEU A 120 21.64 12.99 11.18
CA LEU A 120 22.98 13.50 10.95
C LEU A 120 23.15 13.76 9.45
N LEU A 121 23.38 15.01 9.06
CA LEU A 121 23.46 15.44 7.66
C LEU A 121 24.87 15.90 7.27
N PRO A 122 25.21 15.87 5.97
CA PRO A 122 26.39 16.56 5.45
C PRO A 122 26.29 18.08 5.74
N GLY A 123 27.44 18.74 5.88
CA GLY A 123 27.49 20.19 6.18
C GLY A 123 27.41 20.54 7.67
N ASN A 124 27.76 19.60 8.56
CA ASN A 124 27.81 19.81 10.01
C ASN A 124 26.47 20.24 10.63
N SER A 125 25.40 19.53 10.25
CA SER A 125 24.04 19.79 10.70
C SER A 125 23.39 18.53 11.28
N VAL A 126 22.68 18.70 12.40
CA VAL A 126 21.77 17.71 12.96
C VAL A 126 20.36 18.30 12.95
N GLN A 127 19.38 17.55 12.46
CA GLN A 127 17.99 18.02 12.38
C GLN A 127 17.02 17.05 13.03
N LEU A 128 16.14 17.59 13.87
CA LEU A 128 14.90 16.92 14.26
C LEU A 128 13.84 17.24 13.20
N GLN A 129 13.21 16.21 12.65
CA GLN A 129 12.27 16.29 11.56
C GLN A 129 11.00 15.50 11.88
N ALA A 130 9.85 16.01 11.45
CA ALA A 130 8.64 15.20 11.28
C ALA A 130 8.62 14.71 9.84
N VAL A 131 8.49 13.40 9.65
CA VAL A 131 8.21 12.81 8.35
C VAL A 131 6.76 12.34 8.39
N SER A 132 5.94 12.81 7.45
CA SER A 132 4.53 12.43 7.33
C SER A 132 4.24 12.08 5.88
N SER A 133 3.92 10.81 5.62
CA SER A 133 3.70 10.28 4.27
C SER A 133 4.84 10.63 3.29
N GLY A 134 6.08 10.63 3.77
CA GLY A 134 7.29 10.89 2.97
C GLY A 134 7.67 12.38 2.89
N SER A 135 6.78 13.29 3.24
CA SER A 135 7.08 14.73 3.32
C SER A 135 7.85 15.05 4.59
N VAL A 136 8.94 15.82 4.48
CA VAL A 136 9.85 16.16 5.58
C VAL A 136 9.62 17.60 6.03
N THR A 137 9.30 17.78 7.31
CA THR A 137 9.27 19.10 7.96
C THR A 137 10.41 19.16 8.98
N VAL A 138 11.29 20.15 8.85
CA VAL A 138 12.35 20.39 9.85
C VAL A 138 11.73 21.10 11.05
N LEU A 139 11.82 20.47 12.22
CA LEU A 139 11.26 20.96 13.48
C LEU A 139 12.31 21.72 14.29
N ALA A 140 13.56 21.25 14.26
CA ALA A 140 14.68 21.93 14.88
C ALA A 140 15.98 21.59 14.11
N THR A 141 16.90 22.54 14.07
CA THR A 141 18.23 22.37 13.47
C THR A 141 19.29 22.79 14.46
N ARG A 142 20.39 22.06 14.47
CA ARG A 142 21.58 22.43 15.23
C ARG A 142 22.84 22.23 14.42
N SER A 143 23.74 23.22 14.47
CA SER A 143 25.10 23.07 13.98
C SER A 143 25.91 22.16 14.92
N GLN A 144 26.48 21.10 14.36
CA GLN A 144 27.27 20.09 15.06
C GLN A 144 28.23 19.48 14.04
N THR A 145 29.52 19.36 14.38
CA THR A 145 30.47 18.67 13.49
C THR A 145 30.05 17.21 13.33
N VAL A 146 29.80 16.80 12.07
CA VAL A 146 29.44 15.43 11.68
C VAL A 146 30.58 14.85 10.84
N SER A 147 31.38 13.98 11.44
CA SER A 147 32.52 13.31 10.82
C SER A 147 32.19 11.85 10.59
N THR A 148 32.42 11.35 9.37
CA THR A 148 32.34 9.93 9.07
C THR A 148 33.35 9.14 9.91
N GLY A 149 32.99 7.93 10.34
CA GLY A 149 33.81 7.08 11.19
C GLY A 149 33.77 7.43 12.69
N SER A 150 33.05 8.48 13.10
CA SER A 150 32.88 8.85 14.51
C SER A 150 31.50 8.42 15.04
N TRP A 151 31.45 7.97 16.30
CA TRP A 151 30.20 7.63 16.98
C TRP A 151 29.50 8.88 17.53
N TYR A 152 28.18 8.92 17.37
CA TYR A 152 27.28 9.93 17.92
C TYR A 152 26.19 9.23 18.73
N THR A 153 25.86 9.75 19.91
CA THR A 153 24.68 9.30 20.65
C THR A 153 23.49 10.16 20.26
N LEU A 154 22.52 9.55 19.59
CA LEU A 154 21.26 10.19 19.23
C LEU A 154 20.17 9.77 20.21
N ALA A 155 19.34 10.71 20.66
CA ALA A 155 18.17 10.40 21.47
C ALA A 155 16.95 11.22 21.02
N ILE A 156 15.77 10.58 21.05
CA ILE A 156 14.48 11.22 20.87
C ILE A 156 13.58 10.83 22.06
N THR A 157 13.09 11.83 22.79
CA THR A 157 12.11 11.66 23.86
C THR A 157 10.75 12.14 23.37
N ALA A 158 9.77 11.25 23.39
CA ALA A 158 8.39 11.55 23.06
C ALA A 158 7.53 11.41 24.32
N GLY A 159 6.78 12.46 24.66
CA GLY A 159 5.91 12.49 25.84
C GLY A 159 4.68 13.37 25.59
N GLY A 160 3.49 12.76 25.52
CA GLY A 160 2.28 13.45 25.08
C GLY A 160 2.49 14.07 23.68
N ALA A 161 2.28 15.38 23.56
CA ALA A 161 2.58 16.13 22.34
C ALA A 161 4.03 16.63 22.25
N SER A 162 4.83 16.50 23.31
CA SER A 162 6.21 17.00 23.33
C SER A 162 7.16 16.01 22.64
N ILE A 163 8.00 16.52 21.73
CA ILE A 163 9.09 15.78 21.10
C ILE A 163 10.38 16.56 21.35
N SER A 164 11.33 15.94 22.04
CA SER A 164 12.66 16.48 22.30
C SER A 164 13.72 15.58 21.68
N ALA A 165 14.80 16.19 21.16
CA ALA A 165 15.89 15.46 20.55
C ALA A 165 17.25 15.98 21.03
N SER A 166 18.23 15.09 21.16
CA SER A 166 19.61 15.44 21.53
C SER A 166 20.64 14.65 20.74
N VAL A 167 21.80 15.28 20.54
CA VAL A 167 23.01 14.67 19.97
C VAL A 167 24.13 14.81 20.99
N ASN A 168 24.79 13.70 21.33
CA ASN A 168 25.83 13.62 22.37
C ASN A 168 25.37 14.27 23.69
N GLY A 169 24.13 13.96 24.11
CA GLY A 169 23.51 14.50 25.32
C GLY A 169 23.12 15.98 25.26
N THR A 170 23.45 16.70 24.18
CA THR A 170 23.13 18.11 24.07
C THR A 170 21.91 18.33 23.17
N THR A 171 20.93 19.12 23.63
CA THR A 171 19.64 19.31 22.95
C THR A 171 19.77 19.90 21.54
N VAL A 172 19.09 19.29 20.56
CA VAL A 172 18.90 19.81 19.20
C VAL A 172 17.66 20.71 19.15
N GLY A 173 16.59 20.31 19.83
CA GLY A 173 15.40 21.13 20.04
C GLY A 173 14.28 20.36 20.73
N THR A 174 13.31 21.11 21.26
CA THR A 174 12.06 20.59 21.83
C THR A 174 10.90 21.29 21.18
N VAL A 175 9.93 20.54 20.68
CA VAL A 175 8.74 21.06 20.01
C VAL A 175 7.47 20.40 20.54
N SER A 176 6.37 21.13 20.49
CA SER A 176 5.04 20.54 20.69
C SER A 176 4.47 20.15 19.32
N SER A 177 4.25 18.86 19.10
CA SER A 177 3.72 18.28 17.87
C SER A 177 2.85 17.06 18.18
N GLY A 178 1.55 17.20 17.94
CA GLY A 178 0.59 16.08 17.97
C GLY A 178 0.54 15.26 16.68
N ALA A 179 1.38 15.58 15.68
CA ALA A 179 1.31 15.00 14.33
C ALA A 179 1.48 13.46 14.32
N ILE A 180 2.24 12.92 15.28
CA ILE A 180 2.47 11.49 15.42
C ILE A 180 2.44 11.13 16.91
N ALA A 181 1.36 10.47 17.33
CA ALA A 181 1.04 10.28 18.75
C ALA A 181 1.64 8.99 19.36
N LYS A 182 1.94 8.00 18.53
CA LYS A 182 2.48 6.69 18.95
C LYS A 182 3.26 6.05 17.82
N GLY A 183 4.04 5.02 18.13
CA GLY A 183 4.69 4.19 17.13
C GLY A 183 5.99 3.58 17.62
N ARG A 184 6.50 2.65 16.83
CA ARG A 184 7.73 1.91 17.12
C ARG A 184 8.99 2.76 16.86
N ILE A 185 10.16 2.21 17.18
CA ILE A 185 11.44 2.87 16.89
C ILE A 185 11.99 2.44 15.53
N GLY A 186 13.03 3.13 15.06
CA GLY A 186 13.79 2.65 13.91
C GLY A 186 15.12 3.34 13.69
N LEU A 187 15.86 2.83 12.74
CA LEU A 187 17.15 3.31 12.27
C LEU A 187 17.02 3.59 10.77
N GLN A 188 17.67 4.63 10.26
CA GLN A 188 17.56 4.98 8.84
C GLN A 188 18.87 5.49 8.26
N THR A 189 19.13 5.15 7.01
CA THR A 189 20.05 5.90 6.12
C THR A 189 19.35 6.29 4.82
N ALA A 190 19.87 7.31 4.16
CA ALA A 190 19.52 7.68 2.78
C ALA A 190 20.79 8.17 2.07
N TYR A 191 21.07 7.68 0.87
CA TYR A 191 22.27 7.99 0.10
C TYR A 191 23.55 7.97 0.95
N SER A 192 23.61 7.06 1.92
CA SER A 192 24.58 7.02 3.02
C SER A 192 24.64 5.61 3.60
N SER A 193 25.78 5.28 4.19
CA SER A 193 25.98 4.05 4.99
C SER A 193 26.31 4.41 6.43
N ALA A 194 25.92 3.55 7.38
CA ALA A 194 26.14 3.79 8.81
C ALA A 194 26.14 2.50 9.63
N SER A 195 26.86 2.52 10.74
CA SER A 195 26.76 1.51 11.81
C SER A 195 25.90 2.04 12.95
N PHE A 196 25.13 1.15 13.57
CA PHE A 196 24.23 1.43 14.68
C PHE A 196 24.46 0.42 15.80
N ASP A 197 24.44 0.89 17.04
CA ASP A 197 24.66 0.05 18.22
C ASP A 197 24.00 0.66 19.46
N ASN A 198 23.91 -0.10 20.55
CA ASN A 198 23.45 0.33 21.87
C ASN A 198 22.08 1.01 21.81
N VAL A 199 21.13 0.37 21.12
CA VAL A 199 19.76 0.86 21.02
C VAL A 199 19.06 0.57 22.35
N THR A 200 18.46 1.59 22.96
CA THR A 200 17.66 1.45 24.17
C THR A 200 16.38 2.25 24.07
N VAL A 201 15.30 1.67 24.61
CA VAL A 201 14.00 2.33 24.74
C VAL A 201 13.57 2.25 26.20
N THR A 202 13.29 3.40 26.81
CA THR A 202 12.83 3.47 28.20
C THR A 202 11.48 4.18 28.30
N THR A 203 10.66 3.80 29.28
CA THR A 203 9.39 4.49 29.55
C THR A 203 9.61 5.96 29.87
N GLY A 204 8.74 6.83 29.38
CA GLY A 204 8.81 8.26 29.62
C GLY A 204 8.64 8.61 31.11
N GLY A 205 9.74 8.77 31.82
CA GLY A 205 9.75 9.29 33.19
C GLY A 205 9.42 10.78 33.22
N THR A 206 8.16 11.13 33.43
CA THR A 206 7.81 12.41 34.07
C THR A 206 7.13 12.14 35.39
N THR A 207 7.91 12.20 36.46
CA THR A 207 7.43 12.36 37.83
C THR A 207 6.80 13.75 37.98
N ASN A 208 5.51 13.81 38.32
CA ASN A 208 5.06 14.70 39.38
C ASN A 208 3.87 14.09 40.12
N PRO A 209 3.97 13.81 41.44
CA PRO A 209 2.92 13.15 42.21
C PRO A 209 1.99 14.13 42.96
N SER A 210 0.77 13.64 43.22
CA SER A 210 -0.04 13.85 44.45
C SER A 210 -1.02 15.06 44.53
N PRO A 211 -2.00 15.10 45.49
CA PRO A 211 -3.40 14.70 45.27
C PRO A 211 -4.47 15.73 45.76
N SER A 212 -5.76 15.42 45.51
CA SER A 212 -7.08 15.79 46.13
C SER A 212 -7.18 16.80 47.30
N PRO A 213 -8.34 17.45 47.64
CA PRO A 213 -9.73 17.24 47.15
C PRO A 213 -10.57 18.54 46.92
N THR A 214 -11.78 18.38 46.37
CA THR A 214 -12.87 19.37 46.31
C THR A 214 -13.63 19.51 47.63
N THR A 215 -13.83 20.75 48.11
CA THR A 215 -14.99 21.19 48.92
C THR A 215 -15.22 22.72 48.85
N GLY A 216 -16.42 23.13 48.42
CA GLY A 216 -17.28 24.13 49.09
C GLY A 216 -17.03 25.66 49.02
N SER A 217 -17.84 26.34 48.19
CA SER A 217 -18.63 27.58 48.50
C SER A 217 -17.97 28.98 48.49
N PRO A 218 -18.75 30.11 48.45
CA PRO A 218 -18.69 31.09 47.35
C PRO A 218 -18.41 32.54 47.80
N GLY A 219 -18.17 33.46 46.84
CA GLY A 219 -18.53 34.87 47.04
C GLY A 219 -17.52 35.94 46.57
N THR A 220 -18.01 36.78 45.65
CA THR A 220 -17.83 38.25 45.52
C THR A 220 -16.48 38.87 45.07
N SER A 221 -16.44 39.27 43.78
CA SER A 221 -16.37 40.67 43.22
C SER A 221 -15.36 41.71 43.77
N PRO A 222 -14.91 42.75 43.01
CA PRO A 222 -14.66 42.94 41.56
C PRO A 222 -13.24 43.51 41.20
N SER A 223 -12.96 43.54 39.88
CA SER A 223 -12.04 44.37 39.04
C SER A 223 -11.32 45.61 39.66
N PRO A 224 -10.13 46.05 39.17
CA PRO A 224 -9.98 46.53 37.79
C PRO A 224 -8.62 46.31 37.05
N SER A 225 -8.70 46.52 35.73
CA SER A 225 -7.67 47.02 34.81
C SER A 225 -6.57 46.05 34.33
N ARG A 226 -6.78 45.48 33.13
CA ARG A 226 -5.72 44.95 32.27
C ARG A 226 -5.42 45.97 31.17
N SER A 227 -4.16 46.37 31.08
CA SER A 227 -3.56 46.99 29.88
C SER A 227 -3.21 45.88 28.87
N ALA A 228 -3.31 46.22 27.59
CA ALA A 228 -3.35 45.31 26.45
C ALA A 228 -2.01 44.65 26.10
N SER A 229 -2.06 43.41 25.60
CA SER A 229 -1.08 42.90 24.64
C SER A 229 -1.64 41.75 23.79
N THR A 230 -1.54 41.96 22.48
CA THR A 230 -1.49 41.02 21.34
C THR A 230 -2.71 40.16 20.95
N SER A 231 -3.13 40.43 19.71
CA SER A 231 -3.94 39.65 18.77
C SER A 231 -3.58 38.16 18.66
N PRO A 232 -4.60 37.29 18.46
CA PRO A 232 -4.47 36.11 17.64
C PRO A 232 -5.38 36.18 16.39
N SER A 233 -4.80 35.92 15.22
CA SER A 233 -5.52 35.47 14.03
C SER A 233 -5.88 33.98 14.20
N PRO A 234 -7.11 33.53 13.92
CA PRO A 234 -7.49 32.13 14.04
C PRO A 234 -7.15 31.35 12.77
N SER A 235 -6.40 30.25 12.89
CA SER A 235 -6.48 29.15 11.92
C SER A 235 -7.62 28.23 12.35
N THR A 236 -8.65 28.13 11.53
CA THR A 236 -9.76 27.21 11.76
C THR A 236 -9.37 25.83 11.26
N SER A 237 -9.06 24.91 12.18
CA SER A 237 -9.14 23.47 11.90
C SER A 237 -10.60 23.12 11.62
N GLN A 238 -10.96 23.00 10.34
CA GLN A 238 -12.34 22.68 9.95
C GLN A 238 -12.63 21.18 10.19
N PRO A 239 -13.80 20.82 10.75
CA PRO A 239 -14.15 19.43 11.04
C PRO A 239 -14.24 18.57 9.77
N PRO A 240 -13.99 17.25 9.87
CA PRO A 240 -14.11 16.33 8.75
C PRO A 240 -15.57 16.30 8.25
N SER A 241 -15.75 16.48 6.94
CA SER A 241 -17.05 16.36 6.28
C SER A 241 -17.25 14.93 5.77
N SER A 242 -18.49 14.43 5.86
CA SER A 242 -18.89 13.16 5.24
C SER A 242 -18.86 13.21 3.71
N ALA A 243 -18.86 14.41 3.12
CA ALA A 243 -18.71 14.64 1.69
C ALA A 243 -17.61 15.67 1.41
N LEU A 244 -16.70 15.35 0.50
CA LEU A 244 -15.67 16.26 -0.03
C LEU A 244 -15.83 16.38 -1.54
N TYR A 245 -15.66 17.57 -2.07
CA TYR A 245 -15.75 17.85 -3.50
C TYR A 245 -14.38 18.18 -4.05
N VAL A 246 -14.06 17.56 -5.17
CA VAL A 246 -12.76 17.65 -5.84
C VAL A 246 -12.99 18.09 -7.28
N ALA A 247 -12.22 19.04 -7.79
CA ALA A 247 -12.35 19.54 -9.17
C ALA A 247 -10.96 19.73 -9.81
N PRO A 248 -10.85 19.74 -11.15
CA PRO A 248 -9.58 19.99 -11.83
C PRO A 248 -8.88 21.28 -11.39
N THR A 249 -9.66 22.33 -11.12
CA THR A 249 -9.19 23.63 -10.64
C THR A 249 -9.23 23.77 -9.10
N GLY A 250 -9.44 22.67 -8.38
CA GLY A 250 -9.48 22.68 -6.92
C GLY A 250 -8.11 22.97 -6.32
N SER A 251 -8.09 23.60 -5.15
CA SER A 251 -6.86 23.86 -4.38
C SER A 251 -6.80 23.00 -3.13
N ALA A 252 -5.63 22.47 -2.78
CA ALA A 252 -5.45 21.69 -1.56
C ALA A 252 -5.83 22.49 -0.29
N SER A 253 -5.70 23.81 -0.33
CA SER A 253 -6.09 24.74 0.75
C SER A 253 -7.61 24.96 0.86
N ASN A 254 -8.38 24.59 -0.16
CA ASN A 254 -9.83 24.77 -0.14
C ASN A 254 -10.49 23.79 0.82
N PRO A 255 -11.64 24.17 1.42
CA PRO A 255 -12.36 23.35 2.38
C PRO A 255 -12.96 22.08 1.76
N GLY A 256 -12.94 21.89 0.43
CA GLY A 256 -13.51 20.70 -0.20
C GLY A 256 -15.04 20.71 -0.20
N THR A 257 -15.64 21.90 -0.22
CA THR A 257 -17.09 22.08 -0.42
C THR A 257 -17.39 22.15 -1.91
N GLN A 258 -18.63 21.96 -2.33
CA GLN A 258 -18.98 22.05 -3.75
C GLN A 258 -18.65 23.42 -4.37
N ALA A 259 -18.81 24.51 -3.60
CA ALA A 259 -18.49 25.87 -4.03
C ALA A 259 -16.98 26.20 -3.97
N SER A 260 -16.21 25.45 -3.18
CA SER A 260 -14.76 25.62 -3.05
C SER A 260 -14.10 24.23 -2.96
N PRO A 261 -13.96 23.54 -4.12
CA PRO A 261 -13.48 22.17 -4.17
C PRO A 261 -11.98 22.08 -3.91
N THR A 262 -11.54 20.95 -3.36
CA THR A 262 -10.13 20.67 -3.06
C THR A 262 -9.49 19.77 -4.12
N THR A 263 -8.23 19.35 -3.94
CA THR A 263 -7.56 18.37 -4.81
C THR A 263 -7.87 16.93 -4.37
N LEU A 264 -7.76 15.96 -5.28
CA LEU A 264 -8.00 14.55 -4.96
C LEU A 264 -7.07 14.04 -3.85
N ALA A 265 -5.77 14.33 -3.96
CA ALA A 265 -4.80 13.97 -2.93
C ALA A 265 -5.15 14.55 -1.55
N SER A 266 -5.58 15.82 -1.49
CA SER A 266 -6.02 16.45 -0.24
C SER A 266 -7.29 15.75 0.30
N ALA A 267 -8.27 15.46 -0.56
CA ALA A 267 -9.50 14.81 -0.14
C ALA A 267 -9.28 13.40 0.41
N ILE A 268 -8.39 12.59 -0.19
CA ILE A 268 -8.06 11.24 0.27
C ILE A 268 -7.52 11.24 1.71
N THR A 269 -6.74 12.26 2.08
CA THR A 269 -6.19 12.39 3.44
C THR A 269 -7.22 12.86 4.47
N ARG A 270 -8.30 13.49 4.02
CA ARG A 270 -9.31 14.13 4.87
C ARG A 270 -10.59 13.33 5.05
N VAL A 271 -10.93 12.47 4.07
CA VAL A 271 -12.17 11.69 4.11
C VAL A 271 -12.11 10.67 5.26
N THR A 272 -13.15 10.63 6.08
CA THR A 272 -13.30 9.65 7.16
C THR A 272 -13.97 8.38 6.66
N ALA A 273 -13.91 7.28 7.41
CA ALA A 273 -14.64 6.06 7.06
C ALA A 273 -16.15 6.38 6.89
N GLY A 274 -16.78 5.80 5.86
CA GLY A 274 -18.16 6.13 5.45
C GLY A 274 -18.31 7.44 4.67
N GLY A 275 -17.22 8.21 4.50
CA GLY A 275 -17.22 9.46 3.75
C GLY A 275 -17.08 9.25 2.24
N THR A 276 -17.52 10.25 1.48
CA THR A 276 -17.49 10.24 0.01
C THR A 276 -16.71 11.43 -0.53
N ILE A 277 -15.82 11.16 -1.48
CA ILE A 277 -15.15 12.17 -2.30
C ILE A 277 -15.85 12.19 -3.65
N TYR A 278 -16.51 13.31 -3.97
CA TYR A 278 -17.13 13.56 -5.25
C TYR A 278 -16.16 14.24 -6.21
N LEU A 279 -15.85 13.59 -7.33
CA LEU A 279 -14.99 14.13 -8.38
C LEU A 279 -15.83 14.82 -9.44
N ARG A 280 -15.63 16.12 -9.61
CA ARG A 280 -16.23 16.88 -10.69
C ARG A 280 -15.63 16.47 -12.04
N GLY A 281 -16.40 16.63 -13.10
CA GLY A 281 -15.99 16.33 -14.45
C GLY A 281 -14.82 17.18 -14.92
N GLY A 282 -14.11 16.65 -15.91
CA GLY A 282 -12.96 17.29 -16.53
C GLY A 282 -11.66 16.53 -16.25
N THR A 283 -10.58 17.07 -16.81
CA THR A 283 -9.27 16.43 -16.79
C THR A 283 -8.43 16.92 -15.62
N TYR A 284 -8.01 16.00 -14.77
CA TYR A 284 -7.06 16.21 -13.70
C TYR A 284 -5.66 15.85 -14.21
N SER A 285 -4.84 16.87 -14.48
CA SER A 285 -3.46 16.69 -14.93
C SER A 285 -2.56 16.34 -13.75
N ASN A 286 -2.13 15.09 -13.66
CA ASN A 286 -1.26 14.58 -12.62
C ASN A 286 0.13 14.27 -13.18
N SER A 287 1.17 14.67 -12.47
CA SER A 287 2.57 14.34 -12.77
C SER A 287 3.14 13.28 -11.82
N SER A 288 2.32 12.76 -10.92
CA SER A 288 2.75 11.84 -9.86
C SER A 288 1.59 10.96 -9.43
N THR A 289 1.91 9.77 -8.92
CA THR A 289 0.95 8.77 -8.45
C THR A 289 0.01 9.33 -7.40
N ILE A 290 -1.31 9.17 -7.61
CA ILE A 290 -2.30 9.44 -6.57
C ILE A 290 -2.40 8.20 -5.69
N THR A 291 -2.13 8.35 -4.40
CA THR A 291 -2.03 7.21 -3.48
C THR A 291 -3.09 7.26 -2.40
N ILE A 292 -3.91 6.22 -2.34
CA ILE A 292 -4.65 5.81 -1.16
C ILE A 292 -3.70 4.94 -0.34
N ALA A 293 -3.06 5.51 0.67
CA ALA A 293 -2.00 4.83 1.41
C ALA A 293 -2.49 3.59 2.17
N ALA A 294 -1.58 2.62 2.37
CA ALA A 294 -1.83 1.49 3.27
C ALA A 294 -2.21 2.00 4.67
N GLY A 295 -3.25 1.41 5.26
CA GLY A 295 -3.81 1.84 6.54
C GLY A 295 -4.79 3.02 6.46
N ASN A 296 -4.89 3.71 5.31
CA ASN A 296 -6.00 4.63 5.05
C ASN A 296 -7.21 3.80 4.63
N ASN A 297 -7.89 3.19 5.60
CA ASN A 297 -8.93 2.19 5.34
C ASN A 297 -10.33 2.75 5.62
N GLY A 298 -11.33 2.23 4.91
CA GLY A 298 -12.69 2.16 5.41
C GLY A 298 -12.87 0.99 6.39
N THR A 299 -14.12 0.59 6.62
CA THR A 299 -14.47 -0.64 7.35
C THR A 299 -15.57 -1.40 6.60
N PRO A 300 -15.85 -2.67 6.92
CA PRO A 300 -16.94 -3.44 6.28
C PRO A 300 -18.31 -2.76 6.26
N GLY A 301 -18.60 -1.87 7.23
CA GLY A 301 -19.85 -1.11 7.31
C GLY A 301 -19.72 0.38 6.99
N ALA A 302 -18.52 0.85 6.66
CA ALA A 302 -18.23 2.25 6.41
C ALA A 302 -17.06 2.39 5.42
N GLN A 303 -17.27 1.93 4.19
CA GLN A 303 -16.30 2.10 3.11
C GLN A 303 -16.03 3.59 2.85
N LYS A 304 -14.83 3.90 2.37
CA LYS A 304 -14.50 5.24 1.89
C LYS A 304 -14.73 5.28 0.39
N ASN A 305 -15.36 6.34 -0.10
CA ASN A 305 -15.81 6.37 -1.49
C ASN A 305 -15.07 7.45 -2.30
N ILE A 306 -14.70 7.12 -3.53
CA ILE A 306 -14.31 8.06 -4.59
C ILE A 306 -15.34 7.87 -5.70
N VAL A 307 -16.16 8.89 -5.97
CA VAL A 307 -17.30 8.74 -6.87
C VAL A 307 -17.29 9.90 -7.86
N ALA A 308 -17.44 9.59 -9.15
CA ALA A 308 -17.74 10.60 -10.14
C ALA A 308 -19.02 11.36 -9.76
N TYR A 309 -18.97 12.68 -9.82
CA TYR A 309 -20.15 13.50 -9.54
C TYR A 309 -21.27 13.14 -10.54
N PRO A 310 -22.54 13.01 -10.12
CA PRO A 310 -23.60 12.50 -10.98
C PRO A 310 -23.68 13.22 -12.33
N GLY A 311 -23.62 12.45 -13.42
CA GLY A 311 -23.68 12.97 -14.80
C GLY A 311 -22.38 13.59 -15.31
N GLU A 312 -21.30 13.58 -14.52
CA GLU A 312 -20.00 14.12 -14.88
C GLU A 312 -18.96 13.00 -15.09
N THR A 313 -17.97 13.23 -15.94
CA THR A 313 -16.88 12.28 -16.23
C THR A 313 -15.54 12.86 -15.79
N PRO A 314 -15.02 12.47 -14.61
CA PRO A 314 -13.68 12.85 -14.19
C PRO A 314 -12.62 11.97 -14.87
N VAL A 315 -11.58 12.60 -15.40
CA VAL A 315 -10.46 11.93 -16.07
C VAL A 315 -9.18 12.22 -15.29
N LEU A 316 -8.64 11.22 -14.61
CA LEU A 316 -7.30 11.29 -14.01
C LEU A 316 -6.28 11.00 -15.11
N ASN A 317 -5.66 12.05 -15.63
CA ASN A 317 -4.70 11.97 -16.72
C ASN A 317 -3.29 12.13 -16.18
N PHE A 318 -2.44 11.15 -16.48
CA PHE A 318 -1.08 11.05 -15.98
C PHE A 318 -0.01 11.25 -17.07
N ALA A 319 -0.36 11.91 -18.18
CA ALA A 319 0.54 12.06 -19.34
C ALA A 319 1.90 12.72 -19.02
N ALA A 320 2.00 13.43 -17.89
CA ALA A 320 3.24 14.03 -17.40
C ALA A 320 4.18 13.02 -16.70
N GLN A 321 3.74 11.80 -16.42
CA GLN A 321 4.61 10.71 -15.98
C GLN A 321 5.37 10.12 -17.18
N SER A 322 6.66 9.86 -16.97
CA SER A 322 7.46 8.98 -17.83
C SER A 322 7.11 7.51 -17.57
N GLU A 323 7.42 6.63 -18.50
CA GLU A 323 7.39 5.19 -18.25
C GLU A 323 8.40 4.83 -17.17
N ASP A 324 7.93 4.25 -16.06
CA ASP A 324 8.73 3.84 -14.91
C ASP A 324 7.86 2.98 -13.96
N PRO A 325 8.31 1.82 -13.45
CA PRO A 325 7.53 0.97 -12.55
C PRO A 325 7.01 1.63 -11.26
N ALA A 326 7.55 2.80 -10.87
CA ALA A 326 7.05 3.59 -9.75
C ALA A 326 5.92 4.56 -10.13
N ASN A 327 5.73 4.83 -11.42
CA ASN A 327 4.81 5.84 -11.97
C ASN A 327 3.39 5.30 -12.22
N ARG A 328 2.81 4.64 -11.22
CA ARG A 328 1.40 4.23 -11.23
C ARG A 328 0.47 5.44 -11.32
N GLY A 329 -0.71 5.27 -11.89
CA GLY A 329 -1.74 6.31 -11.89
C GLY A 329 -2.37 6.46 -10.50
N LEU A 330 -3.28 5.55 -10.18
CA LEU A 330 -3.97 5.49 -8.89
C LEU A 330 -3.56 4.23 -8.11
N ALA A 331 -2.85 4.40 -7.00
CA ALA A 331 -2.47 3.32 -6.10
C ALA A 331 -3.48 3.19 -4.94
N VAL A 332 -4.28 2.13 -4.97
CA VAL A 332 -5.29 1.75 -3.97
C VAL A 332 -4.67 0.77 -2.96
N ASN A 333 -3.84 1.29 -2.07
CA ASN A 333 -3.13 0.48 -1.06
C ASN A 333 -3.92 0.35 0.25
N GLY A 334 -4.98 1.15 0.44
CA GLY A 334 -5.93 1.03 1.54
C GLY A 334 -6.96 -0.08 1.33
N ASN A 335 -7.64 -0.46 2.41
CA ASN A 335 -8.71 -1.45 2.42
C ASN A 335 -10.09 -0.79 2.48
N TYR A 336 -11.13 -1.49 2.04
CA TYR A 336 -12.53 -1.02 2.13
C TYR A 336 -12.77 0.34 1.46
N TRP A 337 -12.21 0.52 0.26
CA TRP A 337 -12.53 1.62 -0.64
C TRP A 337 -13.53 1.20 -1.70
N HIS A 338 -14.40 2.13 -2.09
CA HIS A 338 -15.26 1.99 -3.26
C HIS A 338 -14.95 3.14 -4.23
N ILE A 339 -14.48 2.79 -5.43
CA ILE A 339 -14.09 3.76 -6.46
C ILE A 339 -15.02 3.58 -7.65
N THR A 340 -15.73 4.63 -8.04
CA THR A 340 -16.83 4.54 -9.00
C THR A 340 -16.78 5.60 -10.08
N GLY A 341 -16.90 5.19 -11.35
CA GLY A 341 -17.25 6.09 -12.46
C GLY A 341 -16.11 6.97 -12.99
N ILE A 342 -14.86 6.65 -12.68
CA ILE A 342 -13.70 7.48 -13.05
C ILE A 342 -12.94 6.90 -14.25
N VAL A 343 -12.29 7.77 -15.02
CA VAL A 343 -11.31 7.35 -16.04
C VAL A 343 -9.90 7.56 -15.49
N VAL A 344 -9.01 6.58 -15.67
CA VAL A 344 -7.58 6.69 -15.37
C VAL A 344 -6.80 6.41 -16.64
N GLU A 345 -5.99 7.37 -17.08
CA GLU A 345 -5.27 7.25 -18.34
C GLU A 345 -3.85 7.80 -18.31
N ARG A 346 -3.02 7.23 -19.19
CA ARG A 346 -1.66 7.68 -19.49
C ARG A 346 -0.70 7.64 -18.30
N ALA A 347 -0.92 6.72 -17.36
CA ALA A 347 0.04 6.45 -16.30
C ALA A 347 1.39 5.99 -16.88
N GLY A 348 2.46 6.25 -16.14
CA GLY A 348 3.81 5.76 -16.46
C GLY A 348 4.02 4.27 -16.19
N ASP A 349 3.05 3.63 -15.55
CA ASP A 349 3.00 2.22 -15.18
C ASP A 349 1.52 1.82 -15.20
N ASN A 350 1.05 1.00 -14.24
CA ASN A 350 -0.34 0.60 -14.15
C ASN A 350 -1.26 1.82 -14.04
N GLY A 351 -2.42 1.77 -14.72
CA GLY A 351 -3.45 2.80 -14.55
C GLY A 351 -3.95 2.82 -13.10
N ILE A 352 -4.50 1.70 -12.63
CA ILE A 352 -4.91 1.49 -11.24
C ILE A 352 -4.15 0.31 -10.66
N PHE A 353 -3.45 0.53 -9.55
CA PHE A 353 -2.79 -0.54 -8.80
C PHE A 353 -3.52 -0.79 -7.48
N VAL A 354 -4.03 -2.00 -7.26
CA VAL A 354 -4.74 -2.39 -6.03
C VAL A 354 -3.83 -3.24 -5.16
N GLY A 355 -3.26 -2.59 -4.14
CA GLY A 355 -2.41 -3.24 -3.14
C GLY A 355 -3.14 -3.60 -1.84
N GLY A 356 -4.34 -3.07 -1.64
CA GLY A 356 -5.20 -3.35 -0.49
C GLY A 356 -6.22 -4.47 -0.72
N SER A 357 -7.05 -4.70 0.29
CA SER A 357 -8.05 -5.77 0.35
C SER A 357 -9.46 -5.24 0.58
N ASN A 358 -10.46 -6.02 0.15
CA ASN A 358 -11.89 -5.71 0.31
C ASN A 358 -12.30 -4.36 -0.33
N ASN A 359 -11.65 -4.00 -1.43
CA ASN A 359 -12.00 -2.83 -2.22
C ASN A 359 -13.01 -3.19 -3.31
N THR A 360 -13.78 -2.21 -3.75
CA THR A 360 -14.67 -2.30 -4.92
C THR A 360 -14.26 -1.23 -5.93
N ILE A 361 -13.92 -1.66 -7.14
CA ILE A 361 -13.63 -0.77 -8.26
C ILE A 361 -14.73 -0.99 -9.28
N GLU A 362 -15.55 0.04 -9.49
CA GLU A 362 -16.80 -0.07 -10.22
C GLU A 362 -16.90 0.97 -11.33
N ARG A 363 -17.33 0.56 -12.53
CA ARG A 363 -17.58 1.49 -13.65
C ARG A 363 -16.38 2.41 -13.94
N VAL A 364 -15.19 1.85 -13.80
CA VAL A 364 -13.93 2.53 -14.08
C VAL A 364 -13.53 2.27 -15.52
N VAL A 365 -12.82 3.22 -16.13
CA VAL A 365 -12.15 3.02 -17.42
C VAL A 365 -10.64 3.21 -17.22
N THR A 366 -9.84 2.22 -17.58
CA THR A 366 -8.37 2.32 -17.60
C THR A 366 -7.85 2.23 -19.02
N ARG A 367 -7.16 3.27 -19.51
CA ARG A 367 -6.71 3.29 -20.90
C ARG A 367 -5.40 4.03 -21.16
N TYR A 368 -4.71 3.64 -22.22
CA TYR A 368 -3.47 4.31 -22.67
C TYR A 368 -2.37 4.37 -21.61
N ASN A 369 -2.40 3.48 -20.62
CA ASN A 369 -1.37 3.39 -19.58
C ASN A 369 -0.16 2.61 -20.11
N ARG A 370 1.01 2.85 -19.53
CA ARG A 370 2.29 2.24 -19.97
C ARG A 370 2.64 0.94 -19.25
N ASP A 371 1.63 0.27 -18.72
CA ASP A 371 1.61 -1.08 -18.15
C ASP A 371 0.10 -1.44 -18.07
N SER A 372 -0.24 -2.55 -17.43
CA SER A 372 -1.58 -3.07 -17.25
C SER A 372 -2.56 -1.99 -16.79
N GLY A 373 -3.74 -1.94 -17.40
CA GLY A 373 -4.75 -0.93 -17.07
C GLY A 373 -5.14 -0.96 -15.59
N LEU A 374 -5.44 -2.15 -15.06
CA LEU A 374 -5.66 -2.37 -13.64
C LEU A 374 -4.93 -3.62 -13.15
N GLN A 375 -4.07 -3.47 -12.15
CA GLN A 375 -3.32 -4.57 -11.55
C GLN A 375 -3.62 -4.75 -10.05
N ILE A 376 -3.88 -5.97 -9.61
CA ILE A 376 -3.93 -6.38 -8.20
C ILE A 376 -2.63 -7.13 -7.88
N SER A 377 -1.84 -6.62 -6.93
CA SER A 377 -0.62 -7.31 -6.46
C SER A 377 -0.11 -6.72 -5.14
N ARG A 378 0.81 -7.41 -4.45
CA ARG A 378 1.36 -6.90 -3.18
C ARG A 378 2.07 -5.56 -3.38
N ILE A 379 1.99 -4.70 -2.37
CA ILE A 379 2.57 -3.34 -2.43
C ILE A 379 4.11 -3.38 -2.44
N ALA A 380 4.70 -4.28 -1.66
CA ALA A 380 6.15 -4.39 -1.48
C ALA A 380 6.62 -5.84 -1.49
N ALA A 381 7.84 -6.09 -1.97
CA ALA A 381 8.38 -7.44 -2.16
C ALA A 381 8.42 -8.29 -0.87
N ASP A 382 8.51 -7.66 0.29
CA ASP A 382 8.53 -8.28 1.62
C ASP A 382 7.13 -8.45 2.24
N THR A 383 6.05 -8.06 1.53
CA THR A 383 4.67 -8.23 2.01
C THR A 383 4.41 -9.72 2.27
N PRO A 384 4.11 -10.12 3.53
CA PRO A 384 3.83 -11.51 3.86
C PRO A 384 2.65 -12.02 3.04
N LYS A 385 2.67 -13.31 2.66
CA LYS A 385 1.61 -13.94 1.87
C LYS A 385 0.21 -13.77 2.46
N ALA A 386 0.10 -13.80 3.79
CA ALA A 386 -1.16 -13.58 4.51
C ALA A 386 -1.75 -12.17 4.31
N ASN A 387 -0.93 -11.20 3.87
CA ASN A 387 -1.30 -9.81 3.65
C ASN A 387 -1.36 -9.45 2.16
N TRP A 388 -1.26 -10.43 1.26
CA TRP A 388 -1.47 -10.18 -0.16
C TRP A 388 -2.91 -9.68 -0.40
N PRO A 389 -3.13 -8.77 -1.36
CA PRO A 389 -4.45 -8.18 -1.62
C PRO A 389 -5.49 -9.24 -1.93
N ALA A 390 -6.61 -9.20 -1.20
CA ALA A 390 -7.62 -10.24 -1.17
C ALA A 390 -9.03 -9.64 -1.11
N GLY A 391 -10.03 -10.39 -1.55
CA GLY A 391 -11.43 -9.99 -1.43
C GLY A 391 -11.81 -8.74 -2.23
N ASN A 392 -11.04 -8.35 -3.24
CA ASN A 392 -11.37 -7.19 -4.06
C ASN A 392 -12.41 -7.55 -5.13
N LEU A 393 -13.32 -6.63 -5.42
CA LEU A 393 -14.30 -6.74 -6.50
C LEU A 393 -14.02 -5.68 -7.55
N ILE A 394 -13.66 -6.10 -8.76
CA ILE A 394 -13.68 -5.28 -9.95
C ILE A 394 -14.99 -5.58 -10.66
N ILE A 395 -15.77 -4.55 -10.98
CA ILE A 395 -17.11 -4.73 -11.52
C ILE A 395 -17.49 -3.68 -12.54
N SER A 396 -18.12 -4.11 -13.63
CA SER A 396 -18.65 -3.24 -14.68
C SER A 396 -17.62 -2.23 -15.21
N SER A 397 -16.33 -2.63 -15.23
CA SER A 397 -15.20 -1.77 -15.60
C SER A 397 -14.63 -2.15 -16.95
N GLU A 398 -14.03 -1.16 -17.62
CA GLU A 398 -13.45 -1.29 -18.96
C GLU A 398 -11.94 -1.03 -18.92
N SER A 399 -11.15 -1.86 -19.57
CA SER A 399 -9.72 -1.66 -19.71
C SER A 399 -9.27 -1.85 -21.16
N HIS A 400 -8.70 -0.80 -21.76
CA HIS A 400 -8.38 -0.85 -23.19
C HIS A 400 -7.18 0.00 -23.61
N ASP A 401 -6.53 -0.39 -24.71
CA ASP A 401 -5.42 0.34 -25.31
C ASP A 401 -4.27 0.65 -24.32
N ASN A 402 -4.05 -0.21 -23.33
CA ASN A 402 -2.86 -0.12 -22.49
C ASN A 402 -1.67 -0.76 -23.23
N ALA A 403 -0.51 -0.10 -23.16
CA ALA A 403 0.68 -0.48 -23.91
C ALA A 403 1.93 0.05 -23.23
N ASP A 404 2.76 -0.85 -22.72
CA ASP A 404 4.14 -0.61 -22.32
C ASP A 404 5.08 -0.64 -23.55
N SER A 405 6.34 -0.24 -23.36
CA SER A 405 7.27 -0.06 -24.49
C SER A 405 7.87 -1.36 -25.05
N ASP A 406 7.91 -2.45 -24.29
CA ASP A 406 8.37 -3.75 -24.80
C ASP A 406 7.22 -4.62 -25.33
N GLY A 407 6.00 -4.28 -24.94
CA GLY A 407 4.70 -4.83 -25.32
C GLY A 407 4.43 -6.25 -24.83
N GLU A 408 5.06 -6.64 -23.72
CA GLU A 408 4.85 -7.93 -23.05
C GLU A 408 4.09 -7.81 -21.72
N ASP A 409 3.91 -6.62 -21.15
CA ASP A 409 3.44 -6.46 -19.77
C ASP A 409 2.06 -5.78 -19.63
N ALA A 410 1.63 -4.98 -20.61
CA ALA A 410 0.42 -4.17 -20.51
C ALA A 410 -0.86 -4.93 -20.87
N ASP A 411 -1.43 -5.57 -19.85
CA ASP A 411 -2.73 -6.22 -19.89
C ASP A 411 -3.90 -5.25 -19.74
N GLY A 412 -5.11 -5.73 -20.01
CA GLY A 412 -6.31 -5.03 -19.55
C GLY A 412 -6.47 -5.12 -18.03
N PHE A 413 -6.60 -6.35 -17.53
CA PHE A 413 -6.74 -6.65 -16.10
C PHE A 413 -5.72 -7.68 -15.65
N ALA A 414 -4.93 -7.32 -14.64
CA ALA A 414 -3.91 -8.18 -14.08
C ALA A 414 -4.23 -8.50 -12.61
N ALA A 415 -4.32 -9.77 -12.26
CA ALA A 415 -4.45 -10.21 -10.87
C ALA A 415 -3.37 -11.27 -10.62
N LYS A 416 -2.13 -10.79 -10.58
CA LYS A 416 -0.92 -11.60 -10.83
C LYS A 416 0.16 -11.41 -9.78
N LEU A 417 1.15 -12.29 -9.84
CA LEU A 417 2.36 -12.40 -9.01
C LEU A 417 2.08 -12.75 -7.54
N THR A 418 1.34 -11.91 -6.83
CA THR A 418 1.24 -11.96 -5.36
C THR A 418 -0.09 -11.43 -4.84
N ILE A 419 -1.17 -12.15 -5.13
CA ILE A 419 -2.52 -11.86 -4.65
C ILE A 419 -3.04 -12.93 -3.70
N GLY A 420 -3.86 -12.51 -2.73
CA GLY A 420 -4.61 -13.40 -1.87
C GLY A 420 -5.87 -13.94 -2.55
N THR A 421 -6.73 -14.60 -1.77
CA THR A 421 -7.95 -15.25 -2.28
C THR A 421 -9.13 -14.30 -2.38
N GLY A 422 -10.17 -14.70 -3.12
CA GLY A 422 -11.46 -14.00 -3.13
C GLY A 422 -11.50 -12.73 -3.99
N ASN A 423 -10.49 -12.50 -4.84
CA ASN A 423 -10.55 -11.46 -5.85
C ASN A 423 -11.50 -11.86 -6.98
N VAL A 424 -12.39 -10.95 -7.38
CA VAL A 424 -13.45 -11.19 -8.37
C VAL A 424 -13.46 -10.09 -9.43
N PHE A 425 -13.57 -10.51 -10.69
CA PHE A 425 -13.89 -9.66 -11.84
C PHE A 425 -15.29 -10.03 -12.35
N ARG A 426 -16.15 -9.04 -12.57
CA ARG A 426 -17.55 -9.28 -12.96
C ARG A 426 -18.08 -8.21 -13.90
N TYR A 427 -18.72 -8.60 -15.00
CA TYR A 427 -19.23 -7.63 -15.99
C TYR A 427 -18.12 -6.75 -16.56
N ASP A 428 -16.86 -7.17 -16.50
CA ASP A 428 -15.74 -6.35 -16.94
C ASP A 428 -15.49 -6.57 -18.43
N VAL A 429 -14.97 -5.54 -19.10
CA VAL A 429 -14.62 -5.58 -20.52
C VAL A 429 -13.16 -5.23 -20.71
N SER A 430 -12.40 -6.14 -21.31
CA SER A 430 -11.00 -5.92 -21.66
C SER A 430 -10.81 -6.00 -23.16
N HIS A 431 -10.22 -4.99 -23.77
CA HIS A 431 -9.99 -5.04 -25.21
C HIS A 431 -8.85 -4.20 -25.73
N ASN A 432 -8.26 -4.64 -26.83
CA ASN A 432 -7.23 -3.89 -27.54
C ASN A 432 -6.05 -3.48 -26.65
N ASN A 433 -5.74 -4.24 -25.59
CA ASN A 433 -4.49 -4.08 -24.85
C ASN A 433 -3.34 -4.71 -25.64
N ILE A 434 -2.09 -4.28 -25.44
CA ILE A 434 -0.96 -4.75 -26.26
C ILE A 434 -0.61 -6.21 -25.97
N ASP A 435 -0.77 -6.66 -24.72
CA ASP A 435 -0.60 -8.05 -24.32
C ASP A 435 -1.95 -8.74 -24.09
N ASP A 436 -2.31 -9.15 -22.88
CA ASP A 436 -3.52 -9.93 -22.65
C ASP A 436 -4.75 -9.09 -22.27
N GLY A 437 -5.92 -9.72 -22.41
CA GLY A 437 -7.14 -9.21 -21.82
C GLY A 437 -7.14 -9.36 -20.29
N TRP A 438 -6.83 -10.56 -19.82
CA TRP A 438 -6.62 -10.89 -18.41
C TRP A 438 -5.33 -11.68 -18.23
N ASP A 439 -4.54 -11.29 -17.24
CA ASP A 439 -3.36 -12.03 -16.81
C ASP A 439 -3.42 -12.40 -15.31
N LEU A 440 -3.41 -13.71 -15.05
CA LEU A 440 -3.36 -14.32 -13.73
C LEU A 440 -1.99 -14.96 -13.43
N PHE A 441 -0.93 -14.46 -14.05
CA PHE A 441 0.41 -15.03 -13.95
C PHE A 441 0.85 -15.23 -12.49
N THR A 442 1.45 -16.37 -12.25
CA THR A 442 2.10 -16.74 -10.99
C THR A 442 3.47 -17.28 -11.34
N LYS A 443 4.45 -17.10 -10.44
CA LYS A 443 5.83 -17.48 -10.72
C LYS A 443 6.47 -18.24 -9.57
N THR A 444 7.46 -19.04 -9.91
CA THR A 444 8.20 -19.92 -8.99
C THR A 444 8.75 -19.16 -7.78
N ASP A 445 9.27 -17.95 -8.00
CA ASP A 445 9.87 -17.11 -6.94
C ASP A 445 8.90 -16.77 -5.80
N THR A 446 7.61 -16.61 -6.11
CA THR A 446 6.58 -16.21 -5.14
C THR A 446 5.60 -17.34 -4.82
N GLY A 447 5.55 -18.36 -5.66
CA GLY A 447 4.63 -19.48 -5.58
C GLY A 447 3.19 -19.10 -5.89
N ALA A 448 2.29 -20.06 -5.68
CA ALA A 448 0.87 -19.94 -6.03
C ALA A 448 0.19 -18.69 -5.45
N ILE A 449 -0.49 -17.95 -6.32
CA ILE A 449 -1.44 -16.90 -5.95
C ILE A 449 -2.77 -17.48 -5.45
N GLY A 450 -3.61 -16.65 -4.83
CA GLY A 450 -4.98 -17.02 -4.49
C GLY A 450 -5.85 -17.21 -5.74
N PRO A 451 -6.82 -18.16 -5.73
CA PRO A 451 -7.75 -18.31 -6.83
C PRO A 451 -8.58 -17.05 -7.07
N VAL A 452 -8.56 -16.60 -8.33
CA VAL A 452 -9.41 -15.55 -8.90
C VAL A 452 -10.69 -16.13 -9.51
N THR A 453 -11.79 -15.40 -9.37
CA THR A 453 -13.05 -15.65 -10.10
C THR A 453 -13.26 -14.56 -11.15
N ILE A 454 -13.40 -14.95 -12.41
CA ILE A 454 -13.80 -14.08 -13.51
C ILE A 454 -15.17 -14.53 -13.98
N GLN A 455 -16.13 -13.62 -14.06
CA GLN A 455 -17.47 -13.98 -14.49
C GLN A 455 -18.18 -12.92 -15.31
N ASP A 456 -19.07 -13.35 -16.19
CA ASP A 456 -19.98 -12.45 -16.92
C ASP A 456 -19.22 -11.35 -17.70
N SER A 457 -18.00 -11.63 -18.16
CA SER A 457 -17.04 -10.63 -18.66
C SER A 457 -16.67 -10.87 -20.13
N LEU A 458 -16.14 -9.84 -20.80
CA LEU A 458 -15.80 -9.87 -22.23
C LEU A 458 -14.33 -9.51 -22.46
N SER A 459 -13.61 -10.35 -23.19
CA SER A 459 -12.25 -10.13 -23.66
C SER A 459 -12.20 -10.14 -25.18
N TYR A 460 -11.82 -9.04 -25.85
CA TYR A 460 -11.77 -9.02 -27.31
C TYR A 460 -10.63 -8.18 -27.90
N GLY A 461 -10.08 -8.61 -29.03
CA GLY A 461 -9.10 -7.83 -29.77
C GLY A 461 -7.78 -7.52 -29.03
N ASN A 462 -7.51 -8.16 -27.89
CA ASN A 462 -6.23 -7.99 -27.19
C ASN A 462 -5.07 -8.52 -28.05
N GLY A 463 -3.91 -7.92 -27.92
CA GLY A 463 -2.78 -8.07 -28.82
C GLY A 463 -2.79 -7.18 -30.06
N THR A 464 -3.79 -6.31 -30.20
CA THR A 464 -3.84 -5.29 -31.25
C THR A 464 -4.50 -4.06 -30.70
N LEU A 465 -3.76 -2.96 -30.59
CA LEU A 465 -4.33 -1.68 -30.17
C LEU A 465 -5.39 -1.20 -31.17
N SER A 466 -6.29 -0.33 -30.72
CA SER A 466 -7.38 0.20 -31.54
C SER A 466 -6.89 0.96 -32.79
N ASN A 467 -5.64 1.44 -32.78
CA ASN A 467 -4.99 2.08 -33.92
C ASN A 467 -4.33 1.08 -34.91
N GLY A 468 -4.42 -0.23 -34.64
CA GLY A 468 -3.85 -1.31 -35.44
C GLY A 468 -2.42 -1.70 -35.07
N THR A 469 -1.80 -1.07 -34.07
CA THR A 469 -0.48 -1.48 -33.58
C THR A 469 -0.54 -2.89 -32.98
N VAL A 470 0.42 -3.73 -33.37
CA VAL A 470 0.62 -5.09 -32.84
C VAL A 470 2.05 -5.18 -32.35
N ASN A 471 2.26 -5.84 -31.21
CA ASN A 471 3.58 -6.29 -30.78
C ASN A 471 3.67 -7.81 -30.98
N ALA A 472 4.79 -8.29 -31.51
CA ALA A 472 5.02 -9.72 -31.71
C ALA A 472 5.47 -10.43 -30.42
N ASN A 473 5.97 -9.67 -29.45
CA ASN A 473 6.48 -10.15 -28.18
C ASN A 473 5.36 -10.53 -27.21
N GLY A 474 4.26 -9.77 -27.19
CA GLY A 474 3.10 -10.08 -26.36
C GLY A 474 2.51 -11.48 -26.64
N ASP A 475 2.03 -12.10 -25.58
CA ASP A 475 1.31 -13.37 -25.58
C ASP A 475 -0.12 -13.23 -26.15
N ARG A 476 -0.78 -12.08 -25.97
CA ARG A 476 -1.98 -11.66 -26.72
C ARG A 476 -3.24 -12.51 -26.52
N ASN A 477 -3.41 -13.07 -25.33
CA ASN A 477 -4.54 -13.93 -25.00
C ASN A 477 -5.76 -13.14 -24.54
N GLY A 478 -6.93 -13.76 -24.64
CA GLY A 478 -8.14 -13.24 -24.01
C GLY A 478 -8.09 -13.38 -22.49
N TYR A 479 -7.82 -14.59 -22.02
CA TYR A 479 -7.70 -14.97 -20.61
C TYR A 479 -6.48 -15.87 -20.40
N LYS A 480 -5.40 -15.32 -19.85
CA LYS A 480 -4.19 -16.02 -19.42
C LYS A 480 -4.34 -16.45 -17.96
N LEU A 481 -4.51 -17.75 -17.71
CA LEU A 481 -5.01 -18.28 -16.43
C LEU A 481 -3.93 -18.92 -15.53
N GLY A 482 -2.69 -18.48 -15.62
CA GLY A 482 -1.64 -18.86 -14.67
C GLY A 482 -0.22 -18.69 -15.21
N GLY A 483 0.72 -19.48 -14.69
CA GLY A 483 2.14 -19.43 -15.07
C GLY A 483 2.99 -20.45 -14.30
N ASP A 484 4.19 -20.72 -14.82
CA ASP A 484 5.28 -21.48 -14.16
C ASP A 484 4.97 -22.92 -13.71
N ASP A 485 4.04 -23.63 -14.35
CA ASP A 485 3.64 -24.99 -13.93
C ASP A 485 3.08 -25.04 -12.49
N ILE A 486 2.54 -23.90 -12.01
CA ILE A 486 2.00 -23.76 -10.65
C ILE A 486 0.49 -23.97 -10.67
N ALA A 487 0.02 -24.94 -9.90
CA ALA A 487 -1.40 -25.24 -9.77
C ALA A 487 -2.15 -24.14 -9.00
N VAL A 488 -3.09 -23.46 -9.66
CA VAL A 488 -4.07 -22.55 -9.05
C VAL A 488 -5.46 -22.80 -9.64
N SER A 489 -6.45 -23.09 -8.79
CA SER A 489 -7.81 -23.47 -9.22
C SER A 489 -8.73 -22.26 -9.42
N HIS A 490 -8.47 -21.46 -10.46
CA HIS A 490 -9.31 -20.33 -10.87
C HIS A 490 -10.73 -20.74 -11.29
N VAL A 491 -11.65 -19.77 -11.31
CA VAL A 491 -13.01 -19.94 -11.82
C VAL A 491 -13.25 -18.93 -12.94
N VAL A 492 -13.61 -19.41 -14.13
CA VAL A 492 -13.98 -18.57 -15.27
C VAL A 492 -15.34 -19.03 -15.80
N GLN A 493 -16.34 -18.16 -15.69
CA GLN A 493 -17.72 -18.54 -16.02
C GLN A 493 -18.53 -17.47 -16.74
N ARG A 494 -19.38 -17.86 -17.69
CA ARG A 494 -20.25 -16.92 -18.43
C ARG A 494 -19.45 -15.78 -19.09
N SER A 495 -18.21 -16.07 -19.49
CA SER A 495 -17.30 -15.09 -20.09
C SER A 495 -17.12 -15.33 -21.59
N ILE A 496 -16.78 -14.27 -22.32
CA ILE A 496 -16.68 -14.27 -23.77
C ILE A 496 -15.26 -13.88 -24.19
N ALA A 497 -14.61 -14.71 -25.01
CA ALA A 497 -13.37 -14.37 -25.70
C ALA A 497 -13.62 -14.21 -27.20
N TYR A 498 -13.33 -13.05 -27.79
CA TYR A 498 -13.64 -12.76 -29.19
C TYR A 498 -12.45 -12.15 -29.92
N LYS A 499 -11.88 -12.86 -30.90
CA LYS A 499 -10.81 -12.35 -31.78
C LYS A 499 -9.61 -11.73 -31.05
N ASN A 500 -9.16 -12.36 -29.97
CA ASN A 500 -7.86 -12.01 -29.38
C ASN A 500 -6.72 -12.50 -30.28
N GLY A 501 -5.57 -11.83 -30.18
CA GLY A 501 -4.40 -12.00 -31.04
C GLY A 501 -3.71 -13.35 -30.94
N HIS A 502 -4.07 -14.17 -29.93
CA HIS A 502 -3.58 -15.52 -29.76
C HIS A 502 -4.67 -16.49 -29.26
N HIS A 503 -4.69 -16.86 -27.98
CA HIS A 503 -5.70 -17.77 -27.43
C HIS A 503 -6.91 -17.02 -26.87
N GLY A 504 -8.08 -17.65 -26.89
CA GLY A 504 -9.25 -17.15 -26.17
C GLY A 504 -9.09 -17.38 -24.66
N PHE A 505 -9.15 -18.64 -24.25
CA PHE A 505 -8.86 -19.08 -22.89
C PHE A 505 -7.63 -19.98 -22.91
N THR A 506 -6.58 -19.63 -22.16
CA THR A 506 -5.37 -20.46 -22.04
C THR A 506 -5.08 -20.79 -20.58
N TYR A 507 -4.69 -22.04 -20.33
CA TYR A 507 -4.22 -22.47 -19.01
C TYR A 507 -2.89 -21.80 -18.62
N ASN A 508 -2.11 -21.35 -19.61
CA ASN A 508 -0.77 -20.78 -19.45
C ASN A 508 0.09 -21.54 -18.43
N SER A 509 0.30 -22.84 -18.65
CA SER A 509 1.06 -23.70 -17.74
C SER A 509 0.47 -23.82 -16.34
N ASN A 510 -0.82 -23.61 -16.12
CA ASN A 510 -1.46 -23.89 -14.83
C ASN A 510 -2.06 -25.30 -14.77
N PRO A 511 -1.43 -26.28 -14.08
CA PRO A 511 -1.98 -27.64 -13.98
C PRO A 511 -3.14 -27.78 -12.98
N GLY A 512 -3.65 -26.68 -12.43
CA GLY A 512 -4.69 -26.68 -11.40
C GLY A 512 -6.05 -27.22 -11.86
N SER A 513 -6.93 -27.42 -10.87
CA SER A 513 -8.32 -27.86 -11.08
C SER A 513 -9.24 -26.67 -11.29
N MET A 514 -9.03 -25.90 -12.36
CA MET A 514 -9.86 -24.72 -12.65
C MET A 514 -11.30 -25.11 -13.01
N THR A 515 -12.25 -24.21 -12.76
CA THR A 515 -13.64 -24.35 -13.23
C THR A 515 -13.84 -23.45 -14.44
N ILE A 516 -14.00 -24.05 -15.62
CA ILE A 516 -14.18 -23.34 -16.89
C ILE A 516 -15.59 -23.70 -17.38
N SER A 517 -16.57 -22.81 -17.20
CA SER A 517 -17.96 -23.17 -17.50
C SER A 517 -18.82 -22.10 -18.14
N ASN A 518 -19.73 -22.51 -19.02
CA ASN A 518 -20.67 -21.60 -19.68
C ASN A 518 -19.95 -20.46 -20.42
N ASN A 519 -18.74 -20.67 -20.95
CA ASN A 519 -18.02 -19.62 -21.68
C ASN A 519 -18.29 -19.71 -23.18
N LEU A 520 -18.06 -18.61 -23.90
CA LEU A 520 -18.12 -18.54 -25.35
C LEU A 520 -16.78 -18.03 -25.89
N SER A 521 -16.19 -18.74 -26.85
CA SER A 521 -14.93 -18.35 -27.46
C SER A 521 -15.06 -18.38 -28.98
N ILE A 522 -14.73 -17.26 -29.63
CA ILE A 522 -14.96 -17.05 -31.06
C ILE A 522 -13.72 -16.46 -31.74
N ASP A 523 -13.26 -17.12 -32.81
CA ASP A 523 -12.27 -16.58 -33.75
C ASP A 523 -10.97 -16.03 -33.12
N ASN A 524 -10.54 -16.55 -31.98
CA ASN A 524 -9.22 -16.21 -31.43
C ASN A 524 -8.11 -16.80 -32.31
N ALA A 525 -7.03 -16.05 -32.53
CA ALA A 525 -6.11 -16.27 -33.65
C ALA A 525 -5.58 -17.70 -33.74
N GLU A 526 -5.09 -18.27 -32.62
CA GLU A 526 -4.62 -19.66 -32.60
C GLU A 526 -5.69 -20.63 -32.07
N ARG A 527 -6.12 -20.54 -30.82
CA ARG A 527 -7.11 -21.46 -30.23
C ARG A 527 -8.16 -20.71 -29.46
N ASN A 528 -9.39 -21.20 -29.49
CA ASN A 528 -10.43 -20.69 -28.63
C ASN A 528 -10.25 -21.18 -27.18
N TYR A 529 -9.81 -22.43 -27.01
CA TYR A 529 -9.42 -23.03 -25.73
C TYR A 529 -8.07 -23.76 -25.85
N SER A 530 -7.09 -23.40 -25.02
CA SER A 530 -5.76 -24.03 -24.96
C SER A 530 -5.43 -24.48 -23.54
N PHE A 531 -5.79 -25.73 -23.21
CA PHE A 531 -5.46 -26.37 -21.94
C PHE A 531 -4.72 -27.67 -22.22
N ASP A 532 -3.40 -27.61 -22.13
CA ASP A 532 -2.49 -28.71 -22.50
C ASP A 532 -2.21 -29.67 -21.34
N ALA A 533 -2.45 -29.27 -20.09
CA ALA A 533 -2.27 -30.09 -18.90
C ALA A 533 -3.27 -29.74 -17.77
N GLY A 534 -3.20 -30.50 -16.67
CA GLY A 534 -3.95 -30.24 -15.45
C GLY A 534 -5.24 -31.04 -15.30
N THR A 535 -6.05 -30.65 -14.31
CA THR A 535 -7.28 -31.37 -13.91
C THR A 535 -8.52 -30.47 -13.91
N SER A 536 -8.50 -29.45 -14.77
CA SER A 536 -9.59 -28.49 -14.91
C SER A 536 -10.90 -29.15 -15.32
N THR A 537 -12.01 -28.57 -14.87
CA THR A 537 -13.36 -29.06 -15.13
C THR A 537 -14.08 -28.15 -16.12
N PHE A 538 -14.61 -28.74 -17.19
CA PHE A 538 -15.24 -28.03 -18.29
C PHE A 538 -16.73 -28.39 -18.43
N ARG A 539 -17.61 -27.38 -18.43
CA ARG A 539 -19.07 -27.56 -18.62
C ARG A 539 -19.66 -26.48 -19.51
N ASN A 540 -20.60 -26.86 -20.38
CA ASN A 540 -21.41 -25.93 -21.18
C ASN A 540 -20.64 -24.92 -22.06
N ASN A 541 -19.32 -25.04 -22.22
CA ASN A 541 -18.54 -24.08 -23.00
C ASN A 541 -18.84 -24.20 -24.50
N THR A 542 -18.80 -23.10 -25.23
CA THR A 542 -19.02 -23.05 -26.68
C THR A 542 -17.81 -22.45 -27.38
N SER A 543 -17.25 -23.19 -28.32
CA SER A 543 -16.23 -22.72 -29.24
C SER A 543 -16.78 -22.61 -30.66
N CYS A 544 -16.56 -21.48 -31.30
CA CYS A 544 -17.02 -21.20 -32.66
C CYS A 544 -15.94 -20.52 -33.50
N ARG A 545 -15.96 -20.81 -34.79
CA ARG A 545 -15.05 -20.22 -35.77
C ARG A 545 -15.78 -19.85 -37.06
N PHE A 546 -15.83 -18.57 -37.39
CA PHE A 546 -16.47 -18.04 -38.59
C PHE A 546 -15.46 -17.42 -39.56
N ALA A 547 -14.30 -16.98 -39.05
CA ALA A 547 -13.17 -16.56 -39.87
C ALA A 547 -12.14 -17.70 -39.98
N GLY A 548 -11.61 -17.94 -41.19
CA GLY A 548 -10.61 -19.00 -41.42
C GLY A 548 -9.30 -18.79 -40.64
N GLY A 549 -8.67 -19.87 -40.21
CA GLY A 549 -7.40 -19.87 -39.45
C GLY A 549 -7.41 -20.80 -38.22
N GLY A 550 -6.35 -20.76 -37.41
CA GLY A 550 -6.26 -21.39 -36.08
C GLY A 550 -6.08 -22.90 -36.01
N SER A 551 -6.10 -23.40 -34.78
CA SER A 551 -5.88 -24.79 -34.36
C SER A 551 -7.05 -25.31 -33.55
N ASN A 552 -7.19 -26.65 -33.53
CA ASN A 552 -8.21 -27.33 -32.74
C ASN A 552 -8.08 -26.96 -31.26
N ASP A 553 -9.22 -26.90 -30.57
CA ASP A 553 -9.24 -26.69 -29.13
C ASP A 553 -8.55 -27.85 -28.40
N LYS A 554 -7.93 -27.51 -27.26
CA LYS A 554 -7.34 -28.47 -26.33
C LYS A 554 -7.92 -28.28 -24.94
N THR A 555 -8.36 -29.37 -24.32
CA THR A 555 -9.06 -29.37 -23.03
C THR A 555 -8.67 -30.57 -22.17
N VAL A 556 -7.39 -30.65 -21.78
CA VAL A 556 -6.95 -31.69 -20.83
C VAL A 556 -7.60 -31.45 -19.46
N GLY A 557 -8.29 -32.47 -18.93
CA GLY A 557 -9.01 -32.40 -17.66
C GLY A 557 -10.33 -33.17 -17.68
N ASN A 558 -11.25 -32.80 -16.80
CA ASN A 558 -12.61 -33.36 -16.71
C ASN A 558 -13.56 -32.61 -17.64
N THR A 559 -13.79 -33.16 -18.84
CA THR A 559 -14.68 -32.61 -19.86
C THR A 559 -15.84 -33.58 -20.13
N ASP A 560 -17.05 -33.06 -20.33
CA ASP A 560 -18.22 -33.86 -20.70
C ASP A 560 -18.91 -33.34 -21.97
N SER A 561 -19.99 -34.03 -22.36
CA SER A 561 -20.75 -33.76 -23.59
C SER A 561 -21.55 -32.45 -23.59
N SER A 562 -21.59 -31.71 -22.49
CA SER A 562 -22.24 -30.39 -22.45
C SER A 562 -21.42 -29.33 -23.19
N ASN A 563 -20.11 -29.56 -23.36
CA ASN A 563 -19.22 -28.67 -24.08
C ASN A 563 -19.31 -28.87 -25.59
N GLN A 564 -19.03 -27.81 -26.34
CA GLN A 564 -18.92 -27.82 -27.80
C GLN A 564 -17.57 -27.22 -28.15
N TRP A 565 -16.64 -28.09 -28.51
CA TRP A 565 -15.29 -27.72 -28.91
C TRP A 565 -15.20 -27.59 -30.42
N TRP A 566 -14.34 -26.70 -30.88
CA TRP A 566 -14.01 -26.60 -32.29
C TRP A 566 -12.87 -27.56 -32.62
N ALA A 567 -13.15 -28.50 -33.52
CA ALA A 567 -12.21 -29.50 -34.01
C ALA A 567 -12.23 -29.55 -35.55
N GLY A 568 -12.02 -28.39 -36.19
CA GLY A 568 -12.06 -28.22 -37.65
C GLY A 568 -13.43 -27.79 -38.21
N THR A 569 -14.52 -28.02 -37.49
CA THR A 569 -15.88 -27.60 -37.90
C THR A 569 -16.69 -27.05 -36.74
N ASN A 570 -17.59 -26.11 -37.01
CA ASN A 570 -18.53 -25.59 -36.01
C ASN A 570 -19.59 -26.62 -35.62
N GLY A 571 -19.92 -26.65 -34.33
CA GLY A 571 -21.11 -27.35 -33.83
C GLY A 571 -22.38 -26.50 -33.97
N SER A 572 -23.53 -27.12 -33.65
CA SER A 572 -24.86 -26.53 -33.88
C SER A 572 -25.09 -25.21 -33.15
N ARG A 573 -24.51 -25.02 -31.94
CA ARG A 573 -24.64 -23.77 -31.19
C ARG A 573 -24.02 -22.56 -31.90
N CYS A 574 -23.10 -22.74 -32.85
CA CYS A 574 -22.45 -21.60 -33.49
C CYS A 574 -23.38 -20.77 -34.37
N THR A 575 -24.46 -21.34 -34.88
CA THR A 575 -25.43 -20.59 -35.70
C THR A 575 -26.08 -19.42 -34.95
N THR A 576 -26.12 -19.46 -33.60
CA THR A 576 -26.67 -18.38 -32.77
C THR A 576 -25.65 -17.27 -32.47
N TYR A 577 -24.36 -17.50 -32.71
CA TYR A 577 -23.26 -16.63 -32.28
C TYR A 577 -22.49 -15.97 -33.46
N SER A 578 -23.07 -15.98 -34.66
CA SER A 578 -22.50 -15.28 -35.82
C SER A 578 -22.84 -13.78 -35.80
N GLY A 579 -21.95 -12.94 -36.31
CA GLY A 579 -22.21 -11.52 -36.57
C GLY A 579 -21.22 -10.59 -35.89
N ALA A 580 -21.46 -9.29 -36.02
CA ALA A 580 -20.64 -8.26 -35.40
C ALA A 580 -20.84 -8.25 -33.87
N LEU A 581 -19.73 -8.16 -33.13
CA LEU A 581 -19.72 -7.92 -31.69
C LEU A 581 -20.16 -6.48 -31.41
N ALA A 582 -21.07 -6.31 -30.46
CA ALA A 582 -21.33 -5.03 -29.80
C ALA A 582 -21.65 -5.29 -28.33
N TRP A 583 -21.35 -4.33 -27.46
CA TRP A 583 -21.59 -4.46 -26.03
C TRP A 583 -21.95 -3.12 -25.42
N SER A 584 -22.58 -3.17 -24.24
CA SER A 584 -22.93 -2.00 -23.44
C SER A 584 -23.16 -2.39 -21.99
N TYR A 585 -23.02 -1.45 -21.07
CA TYR A 585 -23.53 -1.60 -19.72
C TYR A 585 -25.00 -1.22 -19.64
N ALA A 586 -25.81 -2.11 -19.07
CA ALA A 586 -27.18 -1.78 -18.68
C ALA A 586 -27.20 -0.75 -17.54
N ALA A 587 -28.39 -0.22 -17.26
CA ALA A 587 -28.58 0.82 -16.24
C ALA A 587 -28.18 0.37 -14.82
N ASP A 588 -28.38 -0.91 -14.49
CA ASP A 588 -27.96 -1.55 -13.24
C ASP A 588 -26.48 -2.01 -13.25
N GLY A 589 -25.77 -1.78 -14.35
CA GLY A 589 -24.35 -2.12 -14.51
C GLY A 589 -24.05 -3.51 -15.06
N HIS A 590 -25.04 -4.37 -15.32
CA HIS A 590 -24.71 -5.65 -15.94
C HIS A 590 -24.21 -5.46 -17.38
N LEU A 591 -23.23 -6.28 -17.78
CA LEU A 591 -22.71 -6.29 -19.13
C LEU A 591 -23.71 -6.95 -20.07
N VAL A 592 -24.08 -6.27 -21.15
CA VAL A 592 -24.87 -6.81 -22.25
C VAL A 592 -23.96 -6.96 -23.45
N VAL A 593 -23.80 -8.19 -23.94
CA VAL A 593 -23.07 -8.49 -25.17
C VAL A 593 -24.04 -8.96 -26.24
N THR A 594 -23.85 -8.49 -27.47
CA THR A 594 -24.62 -8.90 -28.63
C THR A 594 -23.72 -9.36 -29.78
N LEU A 595 -24.21 -10.35 -30.54
CA LEU A 595 -23.59 -10.83 -31.76
C LEU A 595 -24.61 -10.75 -32.90
N GLY A 596 -24.30 -9.94 -33.91
CA GLY A 596 -25.25 -9.65 -35.00
C GLY A 596 -26.56 -9.04 -34.51
N GLY A 597 -26.50 -8.25 -33.43
CA GLY A 597 -27.65 -7.62 -32.79
C GLY A 597 -28.48 -8.52 -31.86
N ARG A 598 -28.09 -9.79 -31.65
CA ARG A 598 -28.76 -10.70 -30.70
C ARG A 598 -28.01 -10.75 -29.39
N THR A 599 -28.69 -10.59 -28.27
CA THR A 599 -28.11 -10.75 -26.93
C THR A 599 -27.56 -12.16 -26.75
N VAL A 600 -26.31 -12.23 -26.26
CA VAL A 600 -25.66 -13.48 -25.90
C VAL A 600 -26.18 -13.91 -24.52
N SER A 601 -26.67 -15.14 -24.42
CA SER A 601 -27.04 -15.79 -23.16
C SER A 601 -26.15 -17.01 -22.97
N LEU A 602 -25.53 -17.13 -21.80
CA LEU A 602 -24.56 -18.16 -21.45
C LEU A 602 -24.96 -18.98 -20.23
#